data_AF-A0A3R6QCI1-F1
#
_entry.id   AF-A0A3R6QCI1-F1
#
_cell.length_a   1.000
_cell.length_b   1.000
_cell.length_c   1.000
_cell.angle_alpha   90.00
_cell.angle_beta   90.00
_cell.angle_gamma   90.00
#
_symmetry.space_group_name_H-M   'P 1'
#
loop_
_entity.id
_entity.type
_entity.pdbx_description
1 polymer ?
#
loop_
_entity_poly.entity_id
_entity_poly.type
_entity_poly.pdbx_seq_one_letter_code
_entity_poly.pdbx_strand_id
1 'polypeptide(L)' 'MYYGKETGELKKAREEYEGIFGYDPNGEMELEFNEQDEYLAVLLQCIEEKKDMFDVLGGEKA' A
#
# COMPACT_ATOMS: atom_id res chain seq x y z
N MET A 1 1.00 -2.86 -6.27
CA MET A 1 0.16 -2.00 -7.11
C MET A 1 -1.19 -2.66 -7.30
N TYR A 2 -2.27 -1.89 -7.38
CA TYR A 2 -3.61 -2.40 -7.73
C TYR A 2 -4.29 -1.45 -8.72
N TYR A 3 -4.64 -1.95 -9.89
CA TYR A 3 -5.21 -1.16 -11.00
C TYR A 3 -6.70 -1.42 -11.24
N GLY A 4 -7.36 -2.16 -10.34
CA GLY A 4 -8.79 -2.39 -10.42
C GLY A 4 -9.63 -1.19 -9.98
N LYS A 5 -10.85 -1.45 -9.52
CA LYS A 5 -11.81 -0.39 -9.19
C LYS A 5 -11.31 0.43 -7.99
N GLU A 6 -11.20 1.74 -8.17
CA GLU A 6 -10.92 2.64 -7.04
C GLU A 6 -12.19 2.93 -6.23
N THR A 7 -12.17 2.56 -4.96
CA THR A 7 -13.21 2.90 -3.98
C THR A 7 -12.79 4.12 -3.17
N GLY A 8 -13.77 4.79 -2.55
CA GLY A 8 -13.47 5.95 -1.68
C GLY A 8 -12.60 5.59 -0.47
N GLU A 9 -12.68 4.35 0.01
CA GLU A 9 -11.82 3.85 1.10
C GLU A 9 -10.39 3.63 0.60
N LEU A 10 -10.22 2.96 -0.55
CA LEU A 10 -8.92 2.74 -1.15
C LEU A 10 -8.21 4.07 -1.46
N LYS A 11 -8.94 5.04 -2.02
CA LYS A 11 -8.40 6.37 -2.29
C LYS A 11 -7.88 7.06 -1.03
N LYS A 12 -8.65 7.03 0.07
CA LYS A 12 -8.23 7.61 1.35
C LYS A 12 -6.98 6.93 1.91
N ALA A 13 -6.93 5.60 1.85
CA ALA A 13 -5.75 4.85 2.31
C ALA A 13 -4.50 5.23 1.49
N ARG A 14 -4.63 5.43 0.18
CA ARG A 14 -3.52 5.89 -0.68
C ARG A 14 -3.06 7.30 -0.31
N GLU A 15 -4.00 8.24 -0.15
CA GLU A 15 -3.69 9.62 0.23
C GLU A 15 -3.02 9.69 1.62
N GLU A 16 -3.46 8.88 2.58
CA GLU A 16 -2.85 8.82 3.90
C GLU A 16 -1.46 8.18 3.87
N TYR A 17 -1.28 7.10 3.09
CA TYR A 17 0.03 6.50 2.85
C TYR A 17 1.00 7.53 2.26
N GLU A 18 0.62 8.21 1.17
CA GLU A 18 1.43 9.23 0.52
C GLU A 18 1.77 10.38 1.47
N GLY A 19 0.84 10.77 2.34
CA GLY A 19 1.08 11.77 3.38
C GLY A 19 2.12 11.34 4.43
N ILE A 20 2.25 10.04 4.71
CA ILE A 20 3.21 9.49 5.69
C ILE A 20 4.59 9.30 5.05
N PHE A 21 4.64 8.70 3.86
CA PHE A 21 5.91 8.25 3.23
C PHE A 21 6.43 9.21 2.16
N GLY A 22 5.59 10.12 1.65
CA GLY A 22 5.97 11.13 0.67
C GLY A 22 5.99 10.64 -0.78
N TYR A 23 5.39 9.48 -1.08
CA TYR A 23 5.26 8.94 -2.44
C TYR A 23 4.00 8.08 -2.59
N ASP A 24 3.54 7.96 -3.84
CA ASP A 24 2.42 7.09 -4.21
C ASP A 24 2.76 5.62 -3.87
N PRO A 25 1.92 4.92 -3.10
CA PRO A 25 2.13 3.51 -2.81
C PRO A 25 2.16 2.63 -4.07
N ASN A 26 1.58 3.03 -5.20
CA ASN A 26 1.70 2.32 -6.48
C ASN A 26 2.99 2.62 -7.26
N GLY A 27 3.95 3.36 -6.70
CA GLY A 27 5.18 3.78 -7.39
C GLY A 27 6.10 2.62 -7.82
N GLU A 28 7.35 2.60 -7.35
CA GLU A 28 8.39 1.61 -7.74
C GLU A 28 8.13 0.20 -7.19
N MET A 29 6.87 -0.24 -7.09
CA MET A 29 6.51 -1.55 -6.59
C MET A 29 6.33 -2.51 -7.75
N GLU A 30 7.10 -3.60 -7.78
CA GLU A 30 6.95 -4.63 -8.82
C GLU A 30 5.78 -5.60 -8.56
N LEU A 31 5.29 -5.67 -7.32
CA LEU A 31 4.20 -6.56 -6.93
C LEU A 31 2.85 -6.00 -7.39
N GLU A 32 2.04 -6.80 -8.06
CA GLU A 32 0.64 -6.49 -8.38
C GLU A 32 -0.31 -7.33 -7.53
N PHE A 33 -1.32 -6.67 -6.95
CA PHE A 33 -2.39 -7.33 -6.20
C PHE A 33 -3.56 -7.62 -7.13
N ASN A 34 -4.13 -8.82 -7.03
CA ASN A 34 -5.29 -9.21 -7.82
C ASN A 34 -6.60 -8.74 -7.19
N GLU A 35 -6.66 -8.70 -5.86
CA GLU A 35 -7.85 -8.35 -5.08
C GLU A 35 -7.69 -6.99 -4.40
N GLN A 36 -8.75 -6.18 -4.45
CA GLN A 36 -8.75 -4.85 -3.84
C GLN A 36 -8.53 -4.92 -2.33
N ASP A 37 -9.17 -5.89 -1.68
CA ASP A 37 -9.19 -6.02 -0.22
C ASP A 37 -7.80 -6.41 0.31
N GLU A 38 -7.03 -7.20 -0.45
CA GLU A 38 -5.64 -7.55 -0.10
C GLU A 38 -4.75 -6.30 -0.13
N TYR A 39 -4.84 -5.51 -1.21
CA TYR A 39 -4.05 -4.29 -1.33
C TYR A 39 -4.43 -3.26 -0.26
N LEU A 40 -5.73 -3.10 0.01
CA LEU A 40 -6.22 -2.21 1.05
C LEU A 40 -5.71 -2.64 2.44
N ALA A 41 -5.75 -3.94 2.77
CA ALA A 41 -5.26 -4.45 4.04
C ALA A 41 -3.77 -4.11 4.25
N VAL A 42 -2.94 -4.23 3.21
CA VAL A 42 -1.53 -3.86 3.27
C VAL A 42 -1.34 -2.37 3.51
N LEU A 43 -2.08 -1.50 2.79
CA LEU A 43 -2.02 -0.05 3.01
C LEU A 43 -2.39 0.33 4.45
N LEU A 44 -3.46 -0.26 4.99
CA LEU A 44 -3.90 -0.01 6.36
C LEU A 44 -2.84 -0.44 7.37
N GLN A 45 -2.19 -1.60 7.15
CA GLN A 45 -1.09 -2.05 7.99
C GLN A 45 0.13 -1.11 7.92
N CYS A 46 0.48 -0.61 6.73
CA CYS A 46 1.56 0.38 6.57
C CYS A 46 1.27 1.67 7.36
N ILE A 47 0.03 2.15 7.29
CA ILE A 47 -0.43 3.34 8.00
C ILE A 47 -0.42 3.14 9.53
N GLU A 48 -0.89 1.98 10.00
CA GLU A 48 -0.95 1.64 11.42
C GLU A 48 0.46 1.49 12.02
N GLU A 49 1.31 0.70 11.36
CA GLU A 49 2.66 0.40 11.86
C GLU A 49 3.68 1.49 11.54
N LYS A 50 3.32 2.47 10.71
CA LYS A 50 4.24 3.48 10.13
C LYS A 50 5.45 2.81 9.48
N LYS A 51 5.22 1.70 8.78
CA LYS A 51 6.21 0.94 8.02
C LYS A 51 5.89 0.98 6.54
N ASP A 52 6.92 1.04 5.72
CA ASP A 52 6.74 1.00 4.28
C ASP A 52 6.22 -0.38 3.84
N MET A 53 5.55 -0.41 2.70
CA MET A 53 4.97 -1.61 2.11
C MET A 53 5.99 -2.72 1.83
N PHE A 54 7.25 -2.39 1.53
CA PHE A 54 8.32 -3.39 1.44
C PHE A 54 8.60 -4.06 2.79
N ASP A 55 8.54 -3.32 3.89
CA ASP A 55 8.73 -3.88 5.23
C ASP A 55 7.54 -4.76 5.64
N VAL A 56 6.31 -4.36 5.30
CA VAL A 56 5.08 -5.10 5.61
C VAL A 56 4.98 -6.40 4.81
N LEU A 57 5.33 -6.38 3.53
CA LEU A 57 5.23 -7.54 2.63
C LEU A 57 6.32 -8.60 2.83
N GLY A 58 7.20 -8.40 3.81
CA GLY A 58 8.24 -9.37 4.14
C GLY A 58 9.51 -9.16 3.34
N GLY A 59 10.02 -7.93 3.30
CA GLY A 59 11.43 -7.69 3.04
C GLY A 59 12.31 -8.41 4.06
N GLU A 60 12.53 -9.72 3.88
CA GLU A 60 13.65 -10.42 4.48
C GLU A 60 14.91 -9.68 4.05
N LYS A 61 15.45 -8.86 4.96
CA LYS A 61 16.85 -8.47 4.86
C LYS A 61 17.68 -9.74 4.96
N ALA A 62 18.42 -10.02 3.90
CA ALA A 62 19.63 -10.82 3.91
C ALA A 62 20.58 -10.44 5.06
#